data_AF-A0A9Q1KZD6-F1
#
_entry.id   AF-A0A9Q1KZD6-F1
#
_cell.length_a   1.000
_cell.length_b   1.000
_cell.length_c   1.000
_cell.angle_alpha   90.00
_cell.angle_beta   90.00
_cell.angle_gamma   90.00
#
_symmetry.space_group_name_H-M   'P 1'
#
loop_
_entity.id
_entity.type
_entity.pdbx_description
1 polymer ?
#
loop_
_entity_poly.entity_id
_entity_poly.type
_entity_poly.pdbx_seq_one_letter_code
_entity_poly.pdbx_strand_id
1 'polypeptide(L)'
;MVARRFSVRHEDSTFDVDYDTDDGLEVFKFQLFSVTSIPPDEQKIVCGDDNKIVSDDSDLISISDKLCLMSINDQAINEAESSSGSSHVNEELIKSDEELARMLQAEEEALLLQQYVAEQDNGQMEQKIRPYVDQVLMYEDANYQEAARKTVPIAELEERALVALAKKVGSLSPLLDFHVLFL
;
A
#
# COMPACT_ATOMS: atom_id res chain seq x y z
N MET A 1 7.03 21.80 23.43
CA MET A 1 7.67 20.47 23.49
C MET A 1 7.79 20.00 24.91
N VAL A 2 6.63 19.80 25.55
CA VAL A 2 6.53 19.06 26.81
C VAL A 2 5.76 17.79 26.45
N ALA A 3 6.49 16.78 25.97
CA ALA A 3 5.90 15.48 25.71
C ALA A 3 5.54 14.84 27.06
N ARG A 4 4.25 14.59 27.27
CA ARG A 4 3.72 13.86 28.43
C ARG A 4 3.24 12.50 27.99
N ARG A 5 3.35 11.53 28.88
CA ARG A 5 2.88 10.17 28.65
C ARG A 5 1.54 9.98 29.33
N PHE A 6 0.51 9.69 28.53
CA PHE A 6 -0.83 9.35 29.00
C PHE A 6 -1.03 7.84 28.94
N SER A 7 -1.43 7.24 30.05
CA SER A 7 -1.89 5.85 30.10
C SER A 7 -3.41 5.84 29.88
N VAL A 8 -3.84 5.48 28.67
CA VAL A 8 -5.24 5.41 28.28
C VAL A 8 -5.75 3.98 28.42
N ARG A 9 -6.72 3.77 29.31
CA ARG A 9 -7.40 2.49 29.48
C ARG A 9 -8.65 2.43 28.60
N HIS A 10 -8.77 1.39 27.80
CA HIS A 10 -9.98 1.06 27.04
C HIS A 10 -10.30 -0.41 27.27
N GLU A 11 -11.54 -0.70 27.70
CA GLU A 11 -11.98 -2.03 28.12
C GLU A 11 -11.00 -2.67 29.14
N ASP A 12 -10.29 -3.73 28.73
CA ASP A 12 -9.30 -4.47 29.53
C ASP A 12 -7.83 -4.16 29.14
N SER A 13 -7.62 -3.25 28.20
CA SER A 13 -6.29 -2.88 27.68
C SER A 13 -5.85 -1.50 28.15
N THR A 14 -4.55 -1.34 28.43
CA THR A 14 -3.94 -0.05 28.80
C THR A 14 -2.90 0.31 27.76
N PHE A 15 -3.05 1.50 27.18
CA PHE A 15 -2.20 2.03 26.12
C PHE A 15 -1.41 3.23 26.63
N ASP A 16 -0.09 3.20 26.53
CA ASP A 16 0.75 4.34 26.86
C ASP A 16 0.97 5.18 25.60
N VAL A 17 0.54 6.44 25.62
CA VAL A 17 0.61 7.38 24.50
C VAL A 17 1.47 8.58 24.92
N ASP A 18 2.62 8.74 24.28
CA ASP A 18 3.45 9.94 24.42
C ASP A 18 2.90 11.05 23.52
N TYR A 19 2.57 12.20 24.10
CA TYR A 19 1.87 13.28 23.41
C TYR A 19 2.39 14.67 23.83
N ASP A 20 2.56 15.60 22.88
CA ASP A 20 2.93 16.98 23.18
C ASP A 20 1.68 17.79 23.55
N THR A 21 1.64 18.33 24.77
CA THR A 21 0.47 19.06 25.27
C THR A 21 0.19 20.36 24.51
N ASP A 22 1.13 20.81 23.66
CA ASP A 22 1.00 22.02 22.83
C ASP A 22 0.05 21.82 21.62
N ASP A 23 -0.17 20.57 21.18
CA ASP A 23 -0.93 20.24 19.95
C ASP A 23 -2.47 20.22 20.15
N GLY A 24 -2.95 20.31 21.40
CA GLY A 24 -4.38 20.37 21.74
C GLY A 24 -5.09 19.00 21.81
N LEU A 25 -6.33 18.94 22.31
CA LEU A 25 -7.05 17.67 22.51
C LEU A 25 -7.51 17.02 21.20
N GLU A 26 -7.77 17.81 20.16
CA GLU A 26 -8.23 17.32 18.86
C GLU A 26 -7.22 16.35 18.23
N VAL A 27 -5.94 16.74 18.19
CA VAL A 27 -4.86 15.90 17.65
C VAL A 27 -4.62 14.67 18.53
N PHE A 28 -4.83 14.78 19.85
CA PHE A 28 -4.79 13.64 20.77
C PHE A 28 -5.87 12.59 20.44
N LYS A 29 -7.08 12.99 20.04
CA LYS A 29 -8.14 12.06 19.62
C LYS A 29 -7.76 11.27 18.36
N PHE A 30 -7.12 11.92 17.38
CA PHE A 30 -6.62 11.22 16.18
C PHE A 30 -5.50 10.23 16.51
N GLN A 31 -4.60 10.59 17.43
CA GLN A 31 -3.57 9.67 17.92
C GLN A 31 -4.21 8.47 18.61
N LEU A 32 -5.26 8.71 19.39
CA LEU A 32 -5.99 7.67 20.09
C LEU A 32 -6.77 6.75 19.13
N PHE A 33 -7.31 7.28 18.03
CA PHE A 33 -7.92 6.48 16.97
C PHE A 33 -6.92 5.49 16.35
N SER A 34 -5.67 5.92 16.15
CA SER A 34 -4.62 5.05 15.62
C SER A 34 -4.31 3.85 16.53
N VAL A 35 -4.55 3.99 17.84
CA VAL A 35 -4.26 2.96 18.84
C VAL A 35 -5.48 2.13 19.22
N THR A 36 -6.67 2.75 19.24
CA THR A 36 -7.91 2.13 19.75
C THR A 36 -8.94 1.85 18.66
N SER A 37 -8.74 2.35 17.45
CA SER A 37 -9.67 2.28 16.32
C SER A 37 -11.04 2.93 16.57
N ILE A 38 -11.19 3.74 17.63
CA ILE A 38 -12.44 4.47 17.92
C ILE A 38 -12.39 5.83 17.25
N PRO A 39 -13.35 6.21 16.39
CA PRO A 39 -13.31 7.48 15.67
C PRO A 39 -13.39 8.67 16.65
N PRO A 40 -12.69 9.80 16.37
CA PRO A 40 -12.62 10.96 17.28
C PRO A 40 -13.97 11.47 17.79
N ASP A 41 -15.03 11.37 16.98
CA ASP A 41 -16.38 11.83 17.30
C ASP A 41 -17.08 10.95 18.36
N GLU A 42 -16.66 9.68 18.48
CA GLU A 42 -17.24 8.69 19.40
C GLU A 42 -16.37 8.48 20.65
N GLN A 43 -15.24 9.18 20.75
CA GLN A 43 -14.32 9.08 21.86
C GLN A 43 -14.78 9.92 23.05
N LYS A 44 -15.15 9.26 24.15
CA LYS A 44 -15.40 9.91 25.44
C LYS A 44 -14.22 9.69 26.39
N ILE A 45 -13.39 10.71 26.55
CA ILE A 45 -12.19 10.67 27.40
C ILE A 45 -12.57 11.10 28.83
N VAL A 46 -12.27 10.24 29.80
CA VAL A 46 -12.55 10.46 31.22
C VAL A 46 -11.26 10.37 32.02
N CYS A 47 -11.06 11.31 32.94
CA CYS A 47 -9.93 11.28 33.88
C CYS A 47 -10.13 10.15 34.89
N GLY A 48 -9.18 9.22 34.99
CA GLY A 48 -9.33 7.98 35.75
C GLY A 48 -9.42 8.16 37.27
N ASP A 49 -8.96 9.30 37.79
CA ASP A 49 -8.93 9.58 39.23
C ASP A 49 -10.24 10.21 39.74
N ASP A 50 -10.89 11.04 38.91
CA ASP A 50 -12.05 11.87 39.32
C ASP A 50 -13.34 11.60 38.53
N ASN A 51 -13.35 10.64 37.60
CA ASN A 51 -14.44 10.43 36.63
C ASN A 51 -14.89 11.71 35.90
N LYS A 52 -14.01 12.72 35.83
CA LYS A 52 -14.28 13.99 35.17
C LYS A 52 -14.11 13.81 33.67
N ILE A 53 -15.16 14.15 32.91
CA ILE A 53 -15.11 14.14 31.44
C ILE A 53 -14.14 15.24 31.00
N VAL A 54 -13.14 14.86 30.22
CA VAL A 54 -12.22 15.81 29.59
C VAL A 54 -12.94 16.40 28.39
N SER A 55 -13.24 17.69 28.45
CA SER A 55 -13.85 18.44 27.33
C SER A 55 -12.76 19.10 26.49
N ASP A 56 -13.09 19.51 25.26
CA ASP A 56 -12.13 20.14 24.32
C ASP A 56 -11.49 21.43 24.88
N ASP A 57 -12.18 22.11 25.81
CA ASP A 57 -11.66 23.30 26.51
C ASP A 57 -10.77 22.97 27.72
N SER A 58 -10.53 21.70 28.01
CA SER A 58 -9.73 21.29 29.17
C SER A 58 -8.24 21.27 28.82
N ASP A 59 -7.45 22.02 29.58
CA ASP A 59 -5.99 22.03 29.41
C ASP A 59 -5.40 20.63 29.67
N LEU A 60 -4.78 20.03 28.64
CA LEU A 60 -4.06 18.76 28.71
C LEU A 60 -2.87 18.78 29.69
N ILE A 61 -2.43 19.98 30.07
CA ILE A 61 -1.39 20.18 31.08
C ILE A 61 -1.93 19.94 32.50
N SER A 62 -3.24 20.15 32.72
CA SER A 62 -3.86 20.06 34.04
C SER A 62 -4.61 18.75 34.29
N ILE A 63 -4.77 17.91 33.26
CA ILE A 63 -5.38 16.57 33.39
C ILE A 63 -4.40 15.57 33.99
N SER A 64 -4.92 14.49 34.58
CA SER A 64 -4.08 13.42 35.11
C SER A 64 -3.54 12.53 33.98
N ASP A 65 -2.39 11.89 34.23
CA ASP A 65 -1.73 11.01 33.26
C ASP A 65 -2.51 9.72 33.01
N LYS A 66 -3.58 9.45 33.78
CA LYS A 66 -4.40 8.24 33.66
C LYS A 66 -5.75 8.59 33.06
N LEU A 67 -5.95 8.20 31.82
CA LEU A 67 -7.19 8.45 31.09
C LEU A 67 -7.94 7.13 30.87
N CYS A 68 -9.26 7.21 30.83
CA CYS A 68 -10.14 6.12 30.46
C CYS A 68 -10.87 6.55 29.20
N LEU A 69 -10.73 5.78 28.13
CA LEU A 69 -11.50 5.96 26.92
C LEU A 69 -12.75 5.10 27.01
N MET A 70 -13.90 5.70 26.71
CA MET A 70 -15.16 4.99 26.51
C MET A 70 -15.68 5.29 25.11
N SER A 71 -16.08 4.27 24.37
CA SER A 71 -16.88 4.49 23.16
C SER A 71 -18.28 4.95 23.57
N ILE A 72 -18.79 5.99 22.92
CA ILE A 72 -20.17 6.46 23.13
C ILE A 72 -21.19 5.39 22.70
N ASN A 73 -20.82 4.51 21.77
CA ASN A 73 -21.71 3.47 21.25
C ASN A 73 -21.98 2.35 22.29
N ASP A 74 -21.02 2.03 23.15
CA ASP A 74 -21.17 0.95 24.15
C ASP A 74 -22.20 1.27 25.24
N GLN A 75 -22.52 2.56 25.42
CA GLN A 75 -23.51 2.96 26.43
C GLN A 75 -24.96 2.70 25.96
N ALA A 76 -25.19 2.47 24.66
CA ALA A 76 -26.49 2.13 24.09
C ALA A 76 -26.69 0.63 23.84
N ILE A 77 -25.65 -0.21 23.97
CA ILE A 77 -25.64 -1.61 23.49
C ILE A 77 -25.74 -2.65 24.62
N ASN A 78 -25.89 -2.23 25.89
CA ASN A 78 -25.94 -3.17 27.01
C ASN A 78 -27.28 -3.94 27.20
N GLU A 79 -28.25 -3.84 26.28
CA GLU A 79 -29.56 -4.52 26.44
C GLU A 79 -30.00 -5.46 25.30
N ALA A 80 -29.23 -5.67 24.23
CA ALA A 80 -29.66 -6.62 23.20
C ALA A 80 -28.50 -7.35 22.51
N GLU A 81 -28.30 -8.59 22.94
CA GLU A 81 -28.06 -9.76 22.08
C GLU A 81 -26.80 -9.72 21.18
N SER A 82 -25.75 -10.41 21.61
CA SER A 82 -25.40 -11.75 21.08
C SER A 82 -24.72 -11.75 19.69
N SER A 83 -23.41 -12.00 19.72
CA SER A 83 -22.66 -12.88 18.80
C SER A 83 -23.11 -12.93 17.33
N SER A 84 -22.36 -12.27 16.43
CA SER A 84 -22.01 -12.77 15.06
C SER A 84 -21.59 -11.66 14.04
N GLY A 85 -21.36 -10.40 14.44
CA GLY A 85 -21.15 -9.29 13.49
C GLY A 85 -19.72 -9.06 12.96
N SER A 86 -18.68 -9.60 13.59
CA SER A 86 -17.30 -9.19 13.33
C SER A 86 -16.71 -9.66 11.97
N SER A 87 -17.24 -10.74 11.38
CA SER A 87 -16.73 -11.28 10.11
C SER A 87 -17.20 -10.51 8.87
N HIS A 88 -18.43 -10.00 8.88
CA HIS A 88 -19.03 -9.39 7.67
C HIS A 88 -18.46 -7.99 7.39
N VAL A 89 -18.22 -7.21 8.45
CA VAL A 89 -17.68 -5.84 8.33
C VAL A 89 -16.25 -5.86 7.77
N ASN A 90 -15.42 -6.83 8.18
CA ASN A 90 -14.07 -6.98 7.63
C ASN A 90 -14.08 -7.39 6.16
N GLU A 91 -14.97 -8.30 5.74
CA GLU A 91 -15.09 -8.64 4.32
C GLU A 91 -15.59 -7.47 3.47
N GLU A 92 -16.50 -6.67 4.00
CA GLU A 92 -17.05 -5.49 3.32
C GLU A 92 -16.00 -4.37 3.21
N LEU A 93 -15.20 -4.16 4.27
CA LEU A 93 -14.03 -3.26 4.24
C LEU A 93 -12.95 -3.75 3.25
N ILE A 94 -12.62 -5.04 3.23
CA ILE A 94 -11.64 -5.61 2.29
C ILE A 94 -12.14 -5.49 0.83
N LYS A 95 -13.44 -5.68 0.58
CA LYS A 95 -14.04 -5.46 -0.74
C LYS A 95 -13.96 -3.99 -1.15
N SER A 96 -14.23 -3.08 -0.21
CA SER A 96 -14.09 -1.62 -0.43
C SER A 96 -12.65 -1.23 -0.76
N ASP A 97 -11.67 -1.77 -0.03
CA ASP A 97 -10.24 -1.49 -0.26
C ASP A 97 -9.77 -2.01 -1.62
N GLU A 98 -10.20 -3.22 -2.01
CA GLU A 98 -9.89 -3.80 -3.32
C GLU A 98 -10.57 -3.02 -4.47
N GLU A 99 -11.80 -2.55 -4.29
CA GLU A 99 -12.47 -1.68 -5.27
C GLU A 99 -11.76 -0.33 -5.41
N LEU A 100 -11.28 0.24 -4.31
CA LEU A 100 -10.47 1.45 -4.32
C LEU A 100 -9.13 1.24 -5.02
N ALA A 101 -8.45 0.11 -4.77
CA ALA A 101 -7.19 -0.22 -5.43
C ALA A 101 -7.37 -0.33 -6.96
N ARG A 102 -8.46 -0.95 -7.43
CA ARG A 102 -8.79 -1.02 -8.86
C ARG A 102 -9.09 0.36 -9.46
N MET A 103 -9.77 1.23 -8.72
CA MET A 103 -10.04 2.60 -9.17
C MET A 103 -8.76 3.41 -9.34
N LEU A 104 -7.87 3.36 -8.33
CA LEU A 104 -6.59 4.08 -8.36
C LEU A 104 -5.70 3.60 -9.51
N GLN A 105 -5.62 2.28 -9.72
CA GLN A 105 -4.84 1.73 -10.83
C GLN A 105 -5.39 2.20 -12.19
N ALA A 106 -6.71 2.20 -12.37
CA ALA A 106 -7.33 2.66 -13.61
C ALA A 106 -7.11 4.17 -13.85
N GLU A 107 -7.11 4.98 -12.79
CA GLU A 107 -6.81 6.42 -12.87
C GLU A 107 -5.35 6.67 -13.27
N GLU A 108 -4.41 5.95 -12.67
CA GLU A 108 -2.98 6.04 -13.00
C GLU A 108 -2.70 5.64 -14.46
N GLU A 109 -3.29 4.55 -14.95
CA GLU A 109 -3.16 4.11 -16.33
C GLU A 109 -3.74 5.13 -17.32
N ALA A 110 -4.88 5.74 -16.99
CA ALA A 110 -5.50 6.79 -17.80
C ALA A 110 -4.65 8.07 -17.84
N LEU A 111 -4.08 8.48 -16.70
CA LEU A 111 -3.18 9.64 -16.61
C LEU A 111 -1.91 9.40 -17.43
N LEU A 112 -1.30 8.21 -17.30
CA LEU A 112 -0.13 7.82 -18.09
C LEU A 112 -0.40 7.90 -19.59
N LEU A 113 -1.56 7.40 -20.05
CA LEU A 113 -1.96 7.49 -21.44
C LEU A 113 -2.18 8.94 -21.88
N GLN A 114 -2.79 9.77 -21.03
CA GLN A 114 -2.96 11.19 -21.31
C GLN A 114 -1.61 11.88 -21.46
N GLN A 115 -0.63 11.60 -20.61
CA GLN A 115 0.72 12.18 -20.74
C GLN A 115 1.38 11.77 -22.07
N TYR A 116 1.24 10.51 -22.47
CA TYR A 116 1.79 10.02 -23.75
C TYR A 116 1.15 10.69 -24.97
N VAL A 117 -0.13 11.07 -24.88
CA VAL A 117 -0.87 11.73 -25.97
C VAL A 117 -0.78 13.26 -25.92
N ALA A 118 -0.64 13.84 -24.72
CA ALA A 118 -0.66 15.28 -24.47
C ALA A 118 0.72 15.93 -24.49
N GLU A 119 1.83 15.16 -24.50
CA GLU A 119 3.13 15.70 -24.89
C GLU A 119 3.01 16.22 -26.33
N GLN A 120 2.71 17.52 -26.46
CA GLN A 120 2.86 18.31 -27.67
C GLN A 120 4.35 18.47 -28.00
N ASP A 121 5.05 17.35 -28.18
CA ASP A 121 6.27 17.41 -28.94
C ASP A 121 5.88 17.60 -30.41
N ASN A 122 6.47 18.59 -31.06
CA ASN A 122 6.17 18.96 -32.46
C ASN A 122 6.72 17.91 -33.46
N GLY A 123 6.76 16.64 -33.07
CA GLY A 123 7.39 15.53 -33.77
C GLY A 123 8.92 15.56 -33.75
N GLN A 124 9.58 16.33 -32.89
CA GLN A 124 11.05 16.43 -32.87
C GLN A 124 11.71 15.18 -32.28
N MET A 125 11.15 14.65 -31.21
CA MET A 125 11.50 13.36 -30.60
C MET A 125 11.14 12.23 -31.57
N GLU A 126 9.97 12.29 -32.19
CA GLU A 126 9.57 11.31 -33.20
C GLU A 126 10.57 11.26 -34.37
N GLN A 127 11.01 12.41 -34.88
CA GLN A 127 12.03 12.49 -35.93
C GLN A 127 13.39 11.93 -35.50
N LYS A 128 13.76 12.09 -34.23
CA LYS A 128 15.00 11.49 -33.68
C LYS A 128 14.89 9.99 -33.51
N ILE A 129 13.72 9.48 -33.13
CA ILE A 129 13.48 8.06 -32.82
C ILE A 129 13.23 7.25 -34.09
N ARG A 130 12.48 7.78 -35.07
CA ARG A 130 12.15 7.12 -36.35
C ARG A 130 13.30 6.34 -37.02
N PRO A 131 14.51 6.90 -37.21
CA PRO A 131 15.60 6.15 -37.85
C PRO A 131 16.04 4.92 -37.04
N TYR A 132 15.93 4.97 -35.70
CA TYR A 132 16.23 3.82 -34.85
C TYR A 132 15.08 2.80 -34.87
N VAL A 133 13.83 3.24 -34.98
CA VAL A 133 12.68 2.33 -35.16
C VAL A 133 12.86 1.52 -36.44
N ASP A 134 13.22 2.17 -37.55
CA ASP A 134 13.47 1.49 -38.82
C ASP A 134 14.59 0.43 -38.67
N GLN A 135 15.61 0.71 -37.88
CA GLN A 135 16.68 -0.25 -37.59
C GLN A 135 16.21 -1.44 -36.74
N VAL A 136 15.33 -1.21 -35.76
CA VAL A 136 14.77 -2.28 -34.91
C VAL A 136 13.81 -3.16 -35.71
N LEU A 137 12.98 -2.56 -36.58
CA LEU A 137 12.04 -3.28 -37.44
C LEU A 137 12.75 -4.29 -38.37
N MET A 138 13.99 -4.02 -38.78
CA MET A 138 14.79 -4.99 -39.54
C MET A 138 15.05 -6.30 -38.78
N TYR A 139 15.11 -6.27 -37.45
CA TYR A 139 15.30 -7.45 -36.63
C TYR A 139 13.99 -8.19 -36.32
N GLU A 140 12.83 -7.55 -36.53
CA GLU A 140 11.51 -8.15 -36.34
C GLU A 140 10.98 -8.84 -37.61
N ASP A 141 11.59 -8.58 -38.77
CA ASP A 141 11.21 -9.23 -40.03
C ASP A 141 11.54 -10.73 -40.02
N ALA A 142 10.49 -11.54 -40.06
CA ALA A 142 10.56 -13.00 -40.07
C ALA A 142 11.47 -13.56 -41.18
N ASN A 143 11.55 -12.92 -42.35
CA ASN A 143 12.38 -13.40 -43.45
C ASN A 143 13.87 -13.27 -43.13
N TYR A 144 14.28 -12.14 -42.54
CA TYR A 144 15.66 -11.91 -42.13
C TYR A 144 16.04 -12.81 -40.95
N GLN A 145 15.12 -13.02 -40.00
CA GLN A 145 15.31 -13.95 -38.90
C GLN A 145 15.49 -15.39 -39.40
N GLU A 146 14.64 -15.86 -40.31
CA GLU A 146 14.75 -17.20 -40.88
C GLU A 146 16.02 -17.39 -41.71
N ALA A 147 16.42 -16.38 -42.49
CA ALA A 147 17.68 -16.40 -43.23
C ALA A 147 18.88 -16.49 -42.28
N ALA A 148 18.87 -15.71 -41.20
CA ALA A 148 19.90 -15.78 -40.17
C ALA A 148 19.93 -17.17 -39.50
N ARG A 149 18.76 -17.71 -39.13
CA ARG A 149 18.62 -19.07 -38.55
C ARG A 149 19.20 -20.15 -39.47
N LYS A 150 19.06 -20.01 -40.79
CA LYS A 150 19.63 -20.94 -41.78
C LYS A 150 21.15 -20.83 -41.91
N THR A 151 21.73 -19.65 -41.69
CA THR A 151 23.17 -19.41 -41.81
C THR A 151 23.96 -19.76 -40.54
N VAL A 152 23.30 -19.74 -39.39
CA VAL A 152 23.93 -19.96 -38.09
C VAL A 152 23.85 -21.44 -37.69
N PRO A 153 24.94 -22.06 -37.19
CA PRO A 153 24.91 -23.43 -36.69
C PRO A 153 24.20 -23.50 -35.32
N ILE A 154 22.87 -23.48 -35.32
CA ILE A 154 22.03 -23.46 -34.12
C ILE A 154 22.32 -24.69 -33.22
N ALA A 155 22.49 -25.87 -33.81
CA ALA A 155 22.75 -27.11 -33.05
C ALA A 155 24.05 -27.05 -32.23
N GLU A 156 25.12 -26.47 -32.77
CA GLU A 156 26.39 -26.31 -32.03
C GLU A 156 26.25 -25.26 -30.91
N LEU A 157 25.46 -24.22 -31.14
CA LEU A 157 25.18 -23.19 -30.14
C LEU A 157 24.32 -23.74 -29.00
N GLU A 158 23.31 -24.55 -29.31
CA GLU A 158 22.47 -25.23 -28.32
C GLU A 158 23.29 -26.21 -27.46
N GLU A 159 24.13 -27.04 -28.08
CA GLU A 159 25.02 -27.95 -27.34
C GLU A 159 25.94 -27.17 -26.40
N ARG A 160 26.56 -26.10 -26.88
CA ARG A 160 27.44 -25.25 -26.06
C ARG A 160 26.67 -24.53 -24.95
N ALA A 161 25.43 -24.09 -25.20
CA ALA A 161 24.58 -23.48 -24.20
C ALA A 161 24.22 -24.48 -23.10
N LEU A 162 23.87 -25.72 -23.46
CA LEU A 162 23.58 -26.79 -22.50
C LEU A 162 24.81 -27.15 -21.67
N VAL A 163 26.00 -27.23 -22.27
CA VAL A 163 27.26 -27.47 -21.54
C VAL A 163 27.58 -26.29 -20.59
N ALA A 164 27.37 -25.06 -21.03
CA ALA A 164 27.57 -23.87 -20.20
C ALA A 164 26.56 -23.79 -19.04
N LEU A 165 25.30 -24.18 -19.28
CA LEU A 165 24.28 -24.31 -18.24
C LEU A 165 24.63 -25.42 -17.28
N ALA A 166 24.98 -26.63 -17.72
CA ALA A 166 25.41 -27.71 -16.83
C ALA A 166 26.59 -27.29 -15.95
N LYS A 167 27.49 -26.46 -16.47
CA LYS A 167 28.59 -25.85 -15.70
C LYS A 167 28.13 -24.75 -14.73
N LYS A 168 27.00 -24.07 -14.98
CA LYS A 168 26.46 -22.93 -14.22
C LYS A 168 25.28 -23.29 -13.28
N VAL A 169 24.57 -24.39 -13.52
CA VAL A 169 23.39 -24.88 -12.76
C VAL A 169 23.72 -25.29 -11.32
N GLY A 170 24.99 -25.19 -10.90
CA GLY A 170 25.34 -25.15 -9.49
C GLY A 170 24.91 -23.86 -8.74
N SER A 171 24.49 -22.78 -9.42
CA SER A 171 24.26 -21.49 -8.76
C SER A 171 23.01 -20.68 -9.13
N LEU A 172 22.17 -21.07 -10.08
CA LEU A 172 20.97 -20.30 -10.45
C LEU A 172 19.77 -21.21 -10.69
N SER A 173 18.69 -20.90 -9.99
CA SER A 173 17.37 -21.53 -10.08
C SER A 173 16.78 -21.46 -11.50
N PRO A 174 15.90 -22.42 -11.87
CA PRO A 174 15.32 -22.51 -13.20
C PRO A 174 14.12 -21.56 -13.27
N LEU A 175 14.32 -20.31 -13.69
CA LEU A 175 13.19 -19.38 -13.91
C LEU A 175 12.97 -19.01 -15.39
N LEU A 176 13.86 -19.41 -16.28
CA LEU A 176 13.67 -19.22 -17.71
C LEU A 176 13.89 -20.55 -18.42
N ASP A 177 12.81 -21.32 -18.53
CA ASP A 177 12.76 -22.45 -19.46
C ASP A 177 12.94 -21.90 -20.88
N PHE A 178 14.05 -22.30 -21.50
CA PHE A 178 14.49 -21.88 -22.83
C PHE A 178 13.50 -22.16 -23.96
N HIS A 179 12.40 -22.88 -23.70
CA HIS A 179 11.36 -23.14 -24.69
C HIS A 179 10.64 -21.87 -25.15
N VAL A 180 10.65 -20.79 -24.36
CA VAL A 180 10.04 -19.50 -24.71
C VAL A 180 11.01 -18.59 -25.48
N LEU A 181 12.32 -18.84 -25.41
CA LEU A 181 13.35 -17.96 -25.99
C LEU A 181 13.70 -18.26 -27.47
N PHE A 182 13.17 -19.34 -28.05
CA PHE A 182 13.52 -19.79 -29.40
C PHE A 182 12.35 -19.90 -30.40
N LEU A 183 11.14 -19.47 -30.03
CA LEU A 183 10.09 -19.18 -31.02
C LEU A 183 10.28 -17.77 -31.59
#